data_AF-A0AAU7NP86-F1
#
_entry.id   AF-A0AAU7NP86-F1
#
_cell.length_a   1.000
_cell.length_b   1.000
_cell.length_c   1.000
_cell.angle_alpha   90.00
_cell.angle_beta   90.00
_cell.angle_gamma   90.00
#
_symmetry.space_group_name_H-M   'P 1'
#
loop_
_entity.id
_entity.type
_entity.pdbx_description
1 polymer ?
#
loop_
_entity_poly.entity_id
_entity_poly.type
_entity_poly.pdbx_seq_one_letter_code
_entity_poly.pdbx_strand_id
1 'polypeptide(L)'
;MYAHKKNQKLRKYLREKAKYSHDSGDFKIEESPWRQPAKLIDDLQIFNVNAMQAIVEQHGNRSNLSKNHSRYLDYLEDTKGYLSLAGVPDDAFTQLDELAVDFPNFHEVIDFYREQIALTVYCDGHAFKAQPLLIIGSAGIGKTAFCHRLAKIINTYFSLISFSSMTAGFVLGGMSSSWADGKPGKVVEALAVSHKANPILLLDEIDKAGGDIRHDPLGSLYQLLEP
;
A
#
# COMPACT_ATOMS: atom_id res chain seq x y z
N MET A 1 -22.33 -7.71 7.76
CA MET A 1 -22.69 -7.32 9.15
C MET A 1 -21.43 -7.38 10.01
N TYR A 2 -20.55 -6.38 9.89
CA TYR A 2 -19.45 -6.19 10.84
C TYR A 2 -20.04 -5.51 12.09
N ALA A 3 -19.84 -6.12 13.26
CA ALA A 3 -20.52 -5.74 14.50
C ALA A 3 -20.03 -4.38 15.04
N HIS A 4 -20.73 -3.33 14.61
CA HIS A 4 -20.56 -1.89 14.91
C HIS A 4 -20.63 -1.48 16.41
N LYS A 5 -20.73 -2.42 17.36
CA LYS A 5 -20.99 -2.10 18.77
C LYS A 5 -19.76 -1.95 19.67
N LYS A 6 -18.54 -2.24 19.20
CA LYS A 6 -17.35 -2.32 20.09
C LYS A 6 -16.37 -1.15 20.09
N ASN A 7 -16.70 0.01 19.51
CA ASN A 7 -15.76 1.13 19.62
C ASN A 7 -16.34 2.54 19.81
N GLN A 8 -17.47 2.65 20.51
CA GLN A 8 -17.94 3.95 20.98
C GLN A 8 -16.95 4.63 21.95
N LYS A 9 -16.17 3.86 22.72
CA LYS A 9 -15.14 4.41 23.62
C LYS A 9 -13.97 5.01 22.86
N LEU A 10 -13.41 4.33 21.84
CA LEU A 10 -12.33 4.90 21.02
C LEU A 10 -12.82 6.07 20.18
N ARG A 11 -14.02 5.97 19.58
CA ARG A 11 -14.61 7.09 18.82
C ARG A 11 -14.87 8.31 19.70
N LYS A 12 -15.31 8.11 20.94
CA LYS A 12 -15.50 9.19 21.92
C LYS A 12 -14.15 9.78 22.35
N TYR A 13 -13.16 8.94 22.62
CA TYR A 13 -11.80 9.36 22.99
C TYR A 13 -11.11 10.15 21.87
N LEU A 14 -11.17 9.66 20.63
CA LEU A 14 -10.61 10.34 19.45
C LEU A 14 -11.35 11.66 19.16
N ARG A 15 -12.68 11.71 19.32
CA ARG A 15 -13.46 12.95 19.22
C ARG A 15 -13.13 13.97 20.31
N GLU A 16 -12.91 13.52 21.54
CA GLU A 16 -12.50 14.40 22.64
C GLU A 16 -11.09 14.94 22.40
N LYS A 17 -10.14 14.09 22.00
CA LYS A 17 -8.77 14.50 21.63
C LYS A 17 -8.73 15.46 20.42
N ALA A 18 -9.55 15.23 19.40
CA ALA A 18 -9.65 16.09 18.22
C ALA A 18 -10.32 17.45 18.50
N LYS A 19 -11.14 17.56 19.56
CA LYS A 19 -11.66 18.86 20.03
C LYS A 19 -10.59 19.66 20.78
N TYR A 20 -9.69 18.99 21.51
CA TYR A 20 -8.56 19.63 22.19
C TYR A 20 -7.50 20.20 21.23
N SER A 21 -7.37 19.67 20.02
CA SER A 21 -6.43 20.16 19.01
C SER A 21 -6.83 21.48 18.34
N HIS A 22 -8.10 21.92 18.47
CA HIS A 22 -8.55 23.16 17.86
C HIS A 22 -8.39 24.41 18.75
N ASP A 23 -8.23 24.25 20.07
CA ASP A 23 -8.31 25.34 21.05
C ASP A 23 -6.98 25.67 21.78
N SER A 24 -5.90 24.92 21.54
CA SER A 24 -4.63 25.15 22.25
C SER A 24 -3.44 24.95 21.32
N GLY A 25 -2.89 26.07 20.83
CA GLY A 25 -1.74 26.13 19.92
C GLY A 25 -0.39 25.73 20.52
N ASP A 26 -0.34 24.79 21.46
CA ASP A 26 0.90 24.23 21.99
C ASP A 26 0.63 22.83 22.54
N PHE A 27 1.06 21.78 21.83
CA PHE A 27 1.05 20.41 22.36
C PHE A 27 2.49 19.97 22.66
N LYS A 28 2.89 19.98 23.93
CA LYS A 28 3.98 19.12 24.43
C LYS A 28 3.37 17.76 24.76
N ILE A 29 3.74 16.74 23.99
CA ILE A 29 3.33 15.35 24.24
C ILE A 29 4.04 14.87 25.52
N GLU A 30 3.29 14.64 26.61
CA GLU A 30 3.85 13.95 27.78
C GLU A 30 4.23 12.51 27.40
N GLU A 31 5.49 12.14 27.65
CA GLU A 31 6.05 10.81 27.36
C GLU A 31 5.36 9.74 28.22
N SER A 32 4.59 8.86 27.58
CA SER A 32 4.00 7.70 28.25
C SER A 32 5.08 6.62 28.48
N PRO A 33 5.16 5.99 29.67
CA PRO A 33 6.12 4.93 29.96
C PRO A 33 5.92 3.63 29.15
N TRP A 34 4.81 3.51 28.41
CA TRP A 34 4.55 2.41 27.48
C TRP A 34 4.85 2.78 26.02
N ARG A 35 5.28 4.03 25.76
CA ARG A 35 5.69 4.52 24.45
C ARG A 35 7.11 4.05 24.18
N GLN A 36 7.24 2.91 23.51
CA GLN A 36 8.49 2.59 22.85
C GLN A 36 8.51 3.40 21.55
N PRO A 37 9.47 4.32 21.34
CA PRO A 37 9.60 4.96 20.04
C PRO A 37 9.73 3.85 19.01
N ALA A 38 8.81 3.80 18.05
CA ALA A 38 8.92 2.89 16.94
C ALA A 38 10.28 3.19 16.28
N LYS A 39 11.17 2.21 16.25
CA LYS A 39 12.45 2.34 15.55
C LYS A 39 12.10 2.69 14.10
N LEU A 40 12.33 3.94 13.71
CA LEU A 40 12.23 4.39 12.33
C LEU A 40 13.17 3.53 11.50
N ILE A 41 12.61 2.54 10.81
CA ILE A 41 13.32 1.89 9.72
C ILE A 41 13.08 2.82 8.54
N ASP A 42 13.94 3.82 8.39
CA ASP A 42 13.81 4.83 7.34
C ASP A 42 13.88 4.19 5.95
N ASP A 43 14.68 3.13 5.81
CA ASP A 43 14.91 2.41 4.57
C ASP A 43 14.87 0.89 4.78
N LEU A 44 13.98 0.21 4.06
CA LEU A 44 13.84 -1.25 4.05
C LEU A 44 14.60 -1.83 2.84
N GLN A 45 15.49 -2.79 3.08
CA GLN A 45 16.08 -3.53 1.97
C GLN A 45 15.04 -4.50 1.38
N ILE A 46 14.43 -4.09 0.27
CA ILE A 46 13.45 -4.92 -0.46
C ILE A 46 14.15 -5.76 -1.53
N PHE A 47 15.24 -5.24 -2.10
CA PHE A 47 15.96 -5.88 -3.21
C PHE A 47 17.43 -6.11 -2.87
N ASN A 48 17.92 -7.31 -3.19
CA ASN A 48 19.35 -7.62 -3.13
C ASN A 48 19.99 -7.31 -4.49
N VAL A 49 20.41 -6.07 -4.69
CA VAL A 49 21.00 -5.57 -5.94
C VAL A 49 22.24 -6.39 -6.35
N ASN A 50 23.08 -6.77 -5.39
CA ASN A 50 24.29 -7.57 -5.69
C ASN A 50 23.93 -8.95 -6.24
N ALA A 51 22.94 -9.62 -5.66
CA ALA A 51 22.45 -10.90 -6.16
C ALA A 51 21.82 -10.75 -7.55
N MET A 52 21.08 -9.67 -7.79
CA MET A 52 20.48 -9.38 -9.09
C MET A 52 21.55 -9.12 -10.16
N GLN A 53 22.61 -8.38 -9.84
CA GLN A 53 23.75 -8.14 -10.73
C GLN A 53 24.49 -9.44 -11.08
N ALA A 54 24.76 -10.29 -10.09
CA ALA A 54 25.40 -11.59 -10.32
C ALA A 54 24.60 -12.48 -11.30
N ILE A 55 23.25 -12.46 -11.23
CA ILE A 55 22.38 -13.17 -12.17
C ILE A 55 22.51 -12.61 -13.59
N VAL A 56 22.56 -11.28 -13.74
CA VAL A 56 22.72 -10.61 -15.04
C VAL A 56 24.06 -10.98 -15.67
N GLU A 57 25.15 -10.94 -14.90
CA GLU A 57 26.50 -11.30 -15.34
C GLU A 57 26.60 -12.78 -15.74
N GLN A 58 25.99 -13.69 -14.96
CA GLN A 58 26.03 -15.13 -15.21
C GLN A 58 25.27 -15.54 -16.48
N HIS A 59 24.11 -14.94 -16.74
CA HIS A 59 23.23 -15.38 -17.83
C HIS A 59 23.38 -14.57 -19.13
N GLY A 60 24.06 -13.42 -19.10
CA GLY A 60 24.28 -12.54 -20.25
C GLY A 60 23.00 -11.96 -20.89
N ASN A 61 23.16 -10.98 -21.79
CA ASN A 61 22.05 -10.19 -22.38
C ASN A 61 21.04 -10.96 -23.27
N ARG A 62 21.23 -12.27 -23.47
CA ARG A 62 20.36 -13.09 -24.33
C ARG A 62 19.18 -13.70 -23.58
N SER A 63 19.26 -13.88 -22.26
CA SER A 63 18.16 -14.45 -21.48
C SER A 63 17.12 -13.39 -21.08
N ASN A 64 15.83 -13.74 -21.14
CA ASN A 64 14.76 -12.87 -20.63
C ASN A 64 14.92 -12.61 -19.12
N LEU A 65 15.51 -13.56 -18.39
CA LEU A 65 15.87 -13.42 -16.99
C LEU A 65 16.83 -12.24 -16.76
N SER A 66 17.93 -12.19 -17.51
CA SER A 66 18.92 -11.11 -17.44
C SER A 66 18.30 -9.76 -17.84
N LYS A 67 17.49 -9.72 -18.90
CA LYS A 67 16.78 -8.50 -19.32
C LYS A 67 15.83 -7.96 -18.24
N ASN A 68 15.07 -8.84 -17.58
CA ASN A 68 14.15 -8.44 -16.52
C ASN A 68 14.90 -7.92 -15.28
N HIS A 69 16.00 -8.57 -14.90
CA HIS A 69 16.83 -8.11 -13.78
C HIS A 69 17.53 -6.78 -14.10
N SER A 70 18.05 -6.61 -15.32
CA SER A 70 18.63 -5.34 -15.77
C SER A 70 17.64 -4.19 -15.65
N ARG A 71 16.40 -4.37 -16.13
CA ARG A 71 15.36 -3.34 -16.02
C ARG A 71 15.08 -2.92 -14.57
N TYR A 72 15.13 -3.87 -13.63
CA TYR A 72 14.96 -3.54 -12.23
C TYR A 72 16.18 -2.88 -11.61
N LEU A 73 17.37 -3.29 -12.01
CA LEU A 73 18.59 -2.61 -11.60
C LEU A 73 18.55 -1.15 -12.06
N ASP A 74 18.02 -0.86 -13.24
CA ASP A 74 17.81 0.51 -13.73
C ASP A 74 16.83 1.29 -12.82
N TYR A 75 15.68 0.70 -12.46
CA TYR A 75 14.75 1.34 -11.51
C TYR A 75 15.32 1.50 -10.11
N LEU A 76 16.23 0.62 -9.69
CA LEU A 76 16.76 0.61 -8.33
C LEU A 76 18.10 1.33 -8.21
N GLU A 77 18.66 1.88 -9.29
CA GLU A 77 19.99 2.50 -9.32
C GLU A 77 20.15 3.55 -8.20
N ASP A 78 19.16 4.41 -8.05
CA ASP A 78 19.15 5.50 -7.05
C ASP A 78 19.00 5.01 -5.61
N THR A 79 18.37 3.84 -5.43
CA THR A 79 18.00 3.31 -4.10
C THR A 79 18.93 2.20 -3.63
N LYS A 80 19.72 1.61 -4.52
CA LYS A 80 20.55 0.43 -4.27
C LYS A 80 19.76 -0.73 -3.60
N GLY A 81 18.46 -0.80 -3.88
CA GLY A 81 17.55 -1.82 -3.35
C GLY A 81 16.92 -1.52 -1.98
N TYR A 82 17.19 -0.34 -1.42
CA TYR A 82 16.61 0.16 -0.18
C TYR A 82 15.45 1.11 -0.46
N LEU A 83 14.25 0.75 -0.01
CA LEU A 83 13.05 1.56 -0.23
C LEU A 83 12.58 2.19 1.08
N SER A 84 12.33 3.49 1.05
CA SER A 84 11.77 4.20 2.20
C SER A 84 10.29 3.93 2.36
N LEU A 85 9.76 4.06 3.57
CA LEU A 85 8.31 4.04 3.78
C LEU A 85 7.73 5.45 3.53
N ALA A 86 6.62 5.52 2.79
CA ALA A 86 5.81 6.72 2.71
C ALA A 86 5.24 7.03 4.09
N GLY A 87 5.52 8.24 4.57
CA GLY A 87 5.03 8.70 5.85
C GLY A 87 3.63 9.29 5.77
N VAL A 88 3.03 9.57 6.93
CA VAL A 88 1.81 10.39 7.02
C VAL A 88 2.19 11.86 6.89
N PRO A 89 1.66 12.62 5.91
CA PRO A 89 1.90 14.06 5.84
C PRO A 89 1.25 14.83 7.00
N ASP A 90 1.85 15.95 7.39
CA ASP A 90 1.38 16.78 8.51
C ASP A 90 -0.06 17.31 8.30
N ASP A 91 -0.43 17.57 7.05
CA ASP A 91 -1.74 18.07 6.64
C ASP A 91 -2.72 16.96 6.24
N ALA A 92 -2.38 15.68 6.48
CA ALA A 92 -3.19 14.54 6.05
C ALA A 92 -4.64 14.60 6.54
N PHE A 93 -4.88 15.08 7.78
CA PHE A 93 -6.24 15.20 8.31
C PHE A 93 -7.07 16.25 7.55
N THR A 94 -6.48 17.40 7.24
CA THR A 94 -7.10 18.46 6.43
C THR A 94 -7.41 17.94 5.03
N GLN A 95 -6.45 17.27 4.39
CA GLN A 95 -6.66 16.67 3.07
C GLN A 95 -7.75 15.59 3.09
N LEU A 96 -7.89 14.83 4.19
CA LEU A 96 -9.01 13.89 4.35
C LEU A 96 -10.37 14.58 4.56
N ASP A 97 -10.41 15.74 5.22
CA ASP A 97 -11.64 16.54 5.32
C ASP A 97 -12.07 17.05 3.93
N GLU A 98 -11.13 17.53 3.12
CA GLU A 98 -11.41 17.92 1.73
C GLU A 98 -11.88 16.73 0.89
N LEU A 99 -11.23 15.57 1.05
CA LEU A 99 -11.64 14.33 0.37
C LEU A 99 -13.07 13.92 0.73
N ALA A 100 -13.51 14.16 1.98
CA ALA A 100 -14.87 13.86 2.41
C ALA A 100 -15.92 14.77 1.77
N VAL A 101 -15.55 16.01 1.42
CA VAL A 101 -16.40 16.92 0.66
C VAL A 101 -16.49 16.47 -0.80
N ASP A 102 -15.36 16.09 -1.40
CA ASP A 102 -15.30 15.64 -2.81
C ASP A 102 -15.99 14.28 -3.03
N PHE A 103 -15.92 13.38 -2.04
CA PHE A 103 -16.38 11.99 -2.13
C PHE A 103 -17.29 11.62 -0.95
N PRO A 104 -18.48 12.26 -0.79
CA PRO A 104 -19.34 12.08 0.38
C PRO A 104 -19.87 10.65 0.52
N ASN A 105 -19.98 9.90 -0.59
CA ASN A 105 -20.38 8.50 -0.61
C ASN A 105 -19.31 7.53 -0.08
N PHE A 106 -18.07 8.00 0.18
CA PHE A 106 -16.98 7.21 0.73
C PHE A 106 -16.69 7.51 2.20
N HIS A 107 -17.59 8.19 2.92
CA HIS A 107 -17.35 8.63 4.30
C HIS A 107 -16.89 7.48 5.22
N GLU A 108 -17.44 6.27 5.10
CA GLU A 108 -17.01 5.12 5.91
C GLU A 108 -15.56 4.71 5.65
N VAL A 109 -15.12 4.80 4.39
CA VAL A 109 -13.76 4.49 3.98
C VAL A 109 -12.81 5.58 4.47
N ILE A 110 -13.21 6.84 4.37
CA ILE A 110 -12.44 7.99 4.85
C ILE A 110 -12.28 7.91 6.37
N ASP A 111 -13.35 7.60 7.11
CA ASP A 111 -13.31 7.40 8.55
C ASP A 111 -12.34 6.28 8.93
N PHE A 112 -12.35 5.16 8.19
CA PHE A 112 -11.39 4.08 8.40
C PHE A 112 -9.93 4.55 8.23
N TYR A 113 -9.60 5.23 7.14
CA TYR A 113 -8.23 5.73 6.92
C TYR A 113 -7.84 6.81 7.92
N ARG A 114 -8.78 7.67 8.34
CA ARG A 114 -8.57 8.63 9.42
C ARG A 114 -8.20 7.93 10.73
N GLU A 115 -8.90 6.86 11.08
CA GLU A 115 -8.58 6.04 12.26
C GLU A 115 -7.20 5.37 12.13
N GLN A 116 -6.84 4.82 10.96
CA GLN A 116 -5.51 4.22 10.73
C GLN A 116 -4.38 5.25 10.85
N ILE A 117 -4.53 6.42 10.22
CA ILE A 117 -3.55 7.50 10.27
C ILE A 117 -3.39 8.02 11.70
N ALA A 118 -4.48 8.19 12.44
CA ALA A 118 -4.43 8.60 13.84
C ALA A 118 -3.67 7.59 14.72
N LEU A 119 -3.84 6.28 14.47
CA LEU A 119 -3.09 5.24 15.18
C LEU A 119 -1.60 5.30 14.84
N THR A 120 -1.24 5.47 13.57
CA THR A 120 0.15 5.64 13.12
C THR A 120 0.82 6.80 13.86
N VAL A 121 0.21 7.99 13.82
CA VAL A 121 0.73 9.19 14.50
C VAL A 121 0.82 8.99 16.02
N TYR A 122 -0.18 8.35 16.63
CA TYR A 122 -0.20 8.09 18.08
C TYR A 122 0.95 7.19 18.54
N CYS A 123 1.27 6.16 17.74
CA CYS A 123 2.33 5.19 18.02
C CYS A 123 3.76 5.71 17.73
N ASP A 124 3.94 7.01 17.42
CA ASP A 124 5.18 7.56 16.84
C ASP A 124 5.64 6.80 15.59
N GLY A 125 4.71 6.14 14.91
CA GLY A 125 4.96 5.61 13.58
C GLY A 125 4.91 6.77 12.60
N HIS A 126 5.99 7.04 11.89
CA HIS A 126 5.94 8.00 10.79
C HIS A 126 5.40 7.34 9.52
N ALA A 127 5.60 6.04 9.35
CA ALA A 127 5.19 5.27 8.18
C ALA A 127 3.69 4.98 8.15
N PHE A 128 3.03 5.32 7.03
CA PHE A 128 1.65 4.95 6.81
C PHE A 128 1.49 3.43 6.70
N LYS A 129 0.56 2.88 7.51
CA LYS A 129 0.16 1.48 7.47
C LYS A 129 -1.35 1.40 7.57
N ALA A 130 -1.97 0.62 6.69
CA ALA A 130 -3.40 0.33 6.74
C ALA A 130 -3.62 -1.15 6.41
N GLN A 131 -4.67 -1.73 7.00
CA GLN A 131 -5.10 -3.07 6.63
C GLN A 131 -5.74 -3.06 5.23
N PRO A 132 -5.66 -4.17 4.48
CA PRO A 132 -6.39 -4.31 3.22
C PRO A 132 -7.89 -4.03 3.41
N LEU A 133 -8.47 -3.29 2.47
CA LEU A 133 -9.86 -2.86 2.52
C LEU A 133 -10.60 -3.27 1.25
N LEU A 134 -11.80 -3.83 1.40
CA LEU A 134 -12.68 -4.16 0.28
C LEU A 134 -13.78 -3.08 0.13
N ILE A 135 -13.80 -2.41 -1.02
CA ILE A 135 -14.76 -1.33 -1.31
C ILE A 135 -15.87 -1.82 -2.26
N ILE A 136 -17.04 -2.12 -1.69
CA ILE A 136 -18.22 -2.59 -2.45
C ILE A 136 -19.15 -1.41 -2.78
N GLY A 137 -19.78 -1.44 -3.95
CA GLY A 137 -20.69 -0.40 -4.42
C GLY A 137 -20.82 -0.41 -5.94
N SER A 138 -21.82 0.29 -6.47
CA SER A 138 -22.18 0.26 -7.89
C SER A 138 -21.04 0.69 -8.83
N ALA A 139 -21.15 0.30 -10.11
CA ALA A 139 -20.26 0.81 -11.14
C ALA A 139 -20.38 2.34 -11.27
N GLY A 140 -19.27 3.02 -11.54
CA GLY A 140 -19.25 4.47 -11.78
C GLY A 140 -19.31 5.36 -10.53
N ILE A 141 -19.37 4.81 -9.31
CA ILE A 141 -19.41 5.62 -8.07
C ILE A 141 -18.10 6.34 -7.73
N GLY A 142 -17.05 6.20 -8.54
CA GLY A 142 -15.76 6.87 -8.35
C GLY A 142 -14.72 6.12 -7.51
N LYS A 143 -14.80 4.79 -7.36
CA LYS A 143 -13.86 3.99 -6.53
C LYS A 143 -12.39 4.23 -6.89
N THR A 144 -12.06 4.09 -8.17
CA THR A 144 -10.70 4.27 -8.68
C THR A 144 -10.21 5.70 -8.49
N ALA A 145 -11.07 6.68 -8.74
CA ALA A 145 -10.74 8.10 -8.54
C ALA A 145 -10.49 8.41 -7.06
N PHE A 146 -11.33 7.89 -6.16
CA PHE A 146 -11.18 7.99 -4.72
C PHE A 146 -9.84 7.40 -4.24
N CYS A 147 -9.53 6.15 -4.61
CA CYS A 147 -8.29 5.49 -4.21
C CYS A 147 -7.04 6.22 -4.73
N HIS A 148 -7.09 6.74 -5.96
CA HIS A 148 -6.00 7.53 -6.51
C HIS A 148 -5.82 8.87 -5.76
N ARG A 149 -6.92 9.54 -5.36
CA ARG A 149 -6.84 10.75 -4.54
C ARG A 149 -6.28 10.45 -3.15
N LEU A 150 -6.70 9.36 -2.53
CA LEU A 150 -6.15 8.90 -1.25
C LEU A 150 -4.64 8.62 -1.33
N ALA A 151 -4.16 7.96 -2.39
CA ALA A 151 -2.72 7.72 -2.57
C ALA A 151 -1.90 9.01 -2.69
N LYS A 152 -2.47 10.06 -3.31
CA LYS A 152 -1.86 11.39 -3.34
C LYS A 152 -1.77 12.02 -1.95
N ILE A 153 -2.82 11.87 -1.13
CA ILE A 153 -2.82 12.37 0.26
C ILE A 153 -1.75 11.68 1.09
N ILE A 154 -1.55 10.38 0.91
CA ILE A 154 -0.49 9.62 1.61
C ILE A 154 0.91 9.87 0.99
N ASN A 155 0.98 10.52 -0.17
CA ASN A 155 2.20 10.71 -0.93
C ASN A 155 2.94 9.39 -1.23
N THR A 156 2.18 8.39 -1.69
CA THR A 156 2.72 7.09 -2.09
C THR A 156 2.30 6.72 -3.51
N TYR A 157 3.04 5.81 -4.13
CA TYR A 157 2.75 5.35 -5.48
C TYR A 157 1.41 4.62 -5.54
N PHE A 158 0.68 4.86 -6.62
CA PHE A 158 -0.61 4.23 -6.89
C PHE A 158 -0.50 3.32 -8.10
N SER A 159 -0.88 2.05 -7.94
CA SER A 159 -0.96 1.09 -9.03
C SER A 159 -2.36 0.50 -9.13
N LEU A 160 -2.95 0.56 -10.32
CA LEU A 160 -4.22 -0.10 -10.63
C LEU A 160 -3.94 -1.45 -11.29
N ILE A 161 -4.50 -2.51 -10.71
CA ILE A 161 -4.42 -3.88 -11.21
C ILE A 161 -5.86 -4.36 -11.45
N SER A 162 -6.26 -4.42 -12.73
CA SER A 162 -7.59 -4.90 -13.11
C SER A 162 -7.58 -6.42 -13.32
N PHE A 163 -8.51 -7.11 -12.66
CA PHE A 163 -8.64 -8.56 -12.74
C PHE A 163 -9.48 -9.05 -13.93
N SER A 164 -10.22 -8.18 -14.64
CA SER A 164 -11.03 -8.62 -15.80
C SER A 164 -10.20 -9.17 -16.96
N SER A 165 -8.94 -8.74 -17.06
CA SER A 165 -7.97 -9.22 -18.06
C SER A 165 -6.96 -10.22 -17.49
N MET A 166 -7.02 -10.51 -16.19
CA MET A 166 -6.09 -11.43 -15.53
C MET A 166 -6.56 -12.87 -15.66
N THR A 167 -5.78 -13.66 -16.39
CA THR A 167 -6.04 -15.08 -16.60
C THR A 167 -5.34 -15.98 -15.57
N ALA A 168 -4.43 -15.45 -14.73
CA ALA A 168 -3.71 -16.27 -13.75
C ALA A 168 -3.04 -15.47 -12.61
N GLY A 169 -2.91 -16.09 -11.44
CA GLY A 169 -2.34 -15.49 -10.22
C GLY A 169 -0.85 -15.15 -10.30
N PHE A 170 -0.12 -15.73 -11.27
CA PHE A 170 1.28 -15.37 -11.52
C PHE A 170 1.46 -13.93 -12.00
N VAL A 171 0.39 -13.25 -12.44
CA VAL A 171 0.46 -11.82 -12.80
C VAL A 171 0.67 -10.95 -11.56
N LEU A 172 0.15 -11.35 -10.40
CA LEU A 172 0.37 -10.63 -9.14
C LEU A 172 1.71 -10.97 -8.48
N GLY A 173 1.99 -12.27 -8.31
CA GLY A 173 3.18 -12.75 -7.59
C GLY A 173 4.42 -12.94 -8.47
N GLY A 174 4.26 -12.98 -9.78
CA GLY A 174 5.31 -13.28 -10.75
C GLY A 174 5.28 -14.72 -11.24
N MET A 175 5.84 -14.93 -12.42
CA MET A 175 6.14 -16.25 -12.97
C MET A 175 7.55 -16.67 -12.55
N SER A 176 7.76 -17.97 -12.39
CA SER A 176 9.07 -18.51 -12.06
C SER A 176 10.13 -18.07 -13.07
N SER A 177 11.29 -17.66 -12.56
CA SER A 177 12.48 -17.28 -13.32
C SER A 177 13.05 -18.41 -14.19
N SER A 178 12.67 -19.65 -13.93
CA SER A 178 13.07 -20.83 -14.71
C SER A 178 12.34 -20.95 -16.04
N TRP A 179 11.25 -20.19 -16.24
CA TRP A 179 10.53 -20.16 -17.51
C TRP A 179 11.17 -19.15 -18.45
N ALA A 180 11.24 -19.50 -19.75
CA ALA A 180 11.81 -18.62 -20.77
C ALA A 180 11.13 -17.23 -20.78
N ASP A 181 9.85 -17.13 -20.43
CA ASP A 181 9.09 -15.86 -20.33
C ASP A 181 8.81 -15.43 -18.87
N GLY A 182 9.59 -15.92 -17.91
CA GLY A 182 9.43 -15.62 -16.49
C GLY A 182 9.46 -14.11 -16.24
N LYS A 183 8.30 -13.54 -15.89
CA LYS A 183 8.15 -12.12 -15.58
C LYS A 183 7.84 -11.92 -14.10
N PRO A 184 8.42 -10.88 -13.49
CA PRO A 184 8.09 -10.45 -12.15
C PRO A 184 6.60 -10.06 -12.03
N GLY A 185 6.05 -10.18 -10.83
CA GLY A 185 4.66 -9.84 -10.56
C GLY A 185 4.43 -8.33 -10.45
N LYS A 186 3.17 -7.92 -10.60
CA LYS A 186 2.75 -6.51 -10.50
C LYS A 186 3.10 -5.85 -9.18
N VAL A 187 3.16 -6.61 -8.08
CA VAL A 187 3.57 -6.10 -6.77
C VAL A 187 5.05 -5.67 -6.78
N VAL A 188 5.92 -6.51 -7.33
CA VAL A 188 7.36 -6.23 -7.45
C VAL A 188 7.61 -5.05 -8.39
N GLU A 189 6.90 -5.00 -9.52
CA GLU A 189 6.94 -3.86 -10.44
C GLU A 189 6.57 -2.55 -9.72
N ALA A 190 5.49 -2.56 -8.94
CA ALA A 190 5.05 -1.38 -8.21
C ALA A 190 6.07 -0.94 -7.15
N LEU A 191 6.69 -1.87 -6.42
CA LEU A 191 7.72 -1.55 -5.44
C LEU A 191 8.97 -0.93 -6.10
N ALA A 192 9.44 -1.53 -7.19
CA ALA A 192 10.62 -1.03 -7.90
C ALA A 192 10.39 0.37 -8.48
N VAL A 193 9.21 0.64 -9.05
CA VAL A 193 8.87 1.95 -9.63
C VAL A 193 8.52 2.98 -8.57
N SER A 194 7.90 2.57 -7.46
CA SER A 194 7.46 3.48 -6.41
C SER A 194 8.61 4.14 -5.66
N HIS A 195 9.76 3.48 -5.58
CA HIS A 195 10.82 3.77 -4.62
C HIS A 195 10.35 3.86 -3.15
N LYS A 196 9.14 3.36 -2.86
CA LYS A 196 8.56 3.26 -1.52
C LYS A 196 8.15 1.82 -1.23
N ALA A 197 8.31 1.41 0.02
CA ALA A 197 8.00 0.05 0.48
C ALA A 197 6.50 -0.18 0.80
N ASN A 198 5.67 0.85 0.75
CA ASN A 198 4.23 0.82 1.04
C ASN A 198 3.40 1.55 -0.05
N PRO A 199 3.46 1.10 -1.32
CA PRO A 199 2.58 1.62 -2.37
C PRO A 199 1.11 1.24 -2.12
N ILE A 200 0.18 2.04 -2.63
CA ILE A 200 -1.24 1.66 -2.68
C ILE A 200 -1.49 0.91 -3.99
N LEU A 201 -1.86 -0.37 -3.84
CA LEU A 201 -2.27 -1.23 -4.95
C LEU A 201 -3.79 -1.36 -4.93
N LEU A 202 -4.47 -0.87 -5.96
CA LEU A 202 -5.89 -1.08 -6.15
C LEU A 202 -6.12 -2.31 -7.03
N LEU A 203 -6.76 -3.32 -6.44
CA LEU A 203 -7.22 -4.51 -7.14
C LEU A 203 -8.67 -4.30 -7.57
N ASP A 204 -8.89 -4.10 -8.87
CA ASP A 204 -10.21 -3.81 -9.43
C ASP A 204 -10.83 -5.06 -10.08
N GLU A 205 -12.15 -5.15 -10.08
CA GLU A 205 -12.93 -6.25 -10.69
C GLU A 205 -12.53 -7.65 -10.19
N ILE A 206 -12.21 -7.77 -8.90
CA ILE A 206 -11.84 -9.07 -8.28
C ILE A 206 -12.93 -10.14 -8.44
N ASP A 207 -14.18 -9.73 -8.58
CA ASP A 207 -15.33 -10.60 -8.83
C ASP A 207 -15.28 -11.26 -10.23
N LYS A 208 -14.50 -10.70 -11.16
CA LYS A 208 -14.31 -11.20 -12.53
C LYS A 208 -13.16 -12.17 -12.68
N ALA A 209 -12.40 -12.44 -11.62
CA ALA A 209 -11.22 -13.28 -11.67
C ALA A 209 -11.55 -14.78 -11.90
N GLY A 210 -12.75 -15.25 -11.55
CA GLY A 210 -13.10 -16.68 -11.57
C GLY A 210 -13.65 -17.19 -12.90
N GLY A 211 -12.79 -17.47 -13.88
CA GLY A 211 -13.19 -18.04 -15.18
C GLY A 211 -12.63 -19.45 -15.48
N ASP A 212 -11.42 -19.76 -15.02
CA ASP A 212 -10.73 -21.01 -15.38
C ASP A 212 -10.18 -21.73 -14.13
N ILE A 213 -10.85 -22.83 -13.74
CA ILE A 213 -10.61 -23.61 -12.52
C ILE A 213 -9.18 -24.19 -12.46
N ARG A 214 -8.47 -24.25 -13.59
CA ARG A 214 -7.11 -24.78 -13.65
C ARG A 214 -6.06 -23.82 -13.10
N HIS A 215 -6.31 -22.51 -13.12
CA HIS A 215 -5.37 -21.47 -12.69
C HIS A 215 -6.10 -20.45 -11.82
N ASP A 216 -6.38 -20.79 -10.56
CA ASP A 216 -7.05 -19.87 -9.63
C ASP A 216 -6.24 -18.57 -9.47
N PRO A 217 -6.72 -17.43 -9.98
CA PRO A 217 -6.02 -16.16 -9.87
C PRO A 217 -6.11 -15.54 -8.48
N LEU A 218 -7.01 -16.04 -7.62
CA LEU A 218 -7.13 -15.59 -6.23
C LEU A 218 -6.13 -16.29 -5.31
N GLY A 219 -5.55 -17.42 -5.71
CA GLY A 219 -4.54 -18.16 -4.94
C GLY A 219 -3.37 -17.29 -4.46
N SER A 220 -2.88 -16.39 -5.33
CA SER A 220 -1.81 -15.44 -4.98
C SER A 220 -2.24 -14.35 -4.00
N LEU A 221 -3.54 -14.04 -3.92
CA LEU A 221 -4.05 -13.03 -2.97
C LEU A 221 -3.98 -13.52 -1.53
N TYR A 222 -4.14 -14.82 -1.28
CA TYR A 222 -4.00 -15.36 0.07
C TYR A 222 -2.61 -15.08 0.64
N GLN A 223 -1.55 -15.39 -0.11
CA GLN A 223 -0.18 -15.10 0.32
C GLN A 223 0.12 -13.61 0.46
N LEU A 224 -0.52 -12.75 -0.34
CA LEU A 224 -0.31 -11.30 -0.32
C LEU A 224 -1.08 -10.58 0.80
N LEU A 225 -2.22 -11.13 1.22
CA LEU A 225 -3.13 -10.51 2.20
C LEU A 225 -3.01 -11.14 3.60
N GLU A 226 -2.26 -12.24 3.75
CA GLU A 226 -1.87 -12.76 5.06
C GLU A 226 -0.93 -11.75 5.77
N PRO A 227 -1.28 -11.28 6.98
CA PRO A 227 -0.59 -10.19 7.68
C PRO A 227 0.71 -10.57 8.39
#